data_AF-U9T424-F1
#
_entry.id   AF-U9T424-F1
#
_cell.length_a   1.000
_cell.length_b   1.000
_cell.length_c   1.000
_cell.angle_alpha   90.00
_cell.angle_beta   90.00
_cell.angle_gamma   90.00
#
_symmetry.space_group_name_H-M   'P 1'
#
loop_
_entity.id
_entity.type
_entity.pdbx_description
1 polymer ?
#
loop_
_entity_poly.entity_id
_entity_poly.type
_entity_poly.pdbx_seq_one_letter_code
_entity_poly.pdbx_strand_id
1 'polypeptide(L)'
;MENFNPAQIARKMGRDPTTIRRFIDKYKKTGKTENLLRSGRPSALNNNEKNALINEVTKNRREPLHEVINKLKHTGERFNTECLTPTFKSGQKSVMV
;
A
#
# COMPACT_ATOMS: atom_id res chain seq x y z
N MET A 1 29.26 13.56 25.66
CA MET A 1 28.51 12.39 25.16
C MET A 1 29.52 11.28 24.98
N GLU A 2 29.45 10.22 25.79
CA GLU A 2 30.36 9.08 25.64
C GLU A 2 30.07 8.35 24.32
N ASN A 3 31.11 8.12 23.51
CA ASN A 3 31.02 7.34 22.28
C ASN A 3 30.99 5.85 22.64
N PHE A 4 29.82 5.35 23.02
CA PHE A 4 29.65 3.93 23.28
C PHE A 4 29.76 3.12 21.97
N ASN A 5 30.63 2.12 21.97
CA ASN A 5 30.67 1.14 20.90
C ASN A 5 29.34 0.35 20.90
N PRO A 6 28.70 0.10 19.74
CA PRO A 6 27.50 -0.75 19.64
C PRO A 6 27.58 -2.07 20.41
N ALA A 7 28.77 -2.69 20.47
CA ALA A 7 29.00 -3.92 21.24
C ALA A 7 28.89 -3.71 22.78
N GLN A 8 29.32 -2.55 23.29
CA GLN A 8 29.18 -2.22 24.71
C GLN A 8 27.72 -1.97 25.08
N ILE A 9 26.99 -1.27 24.20
CA ILE A 9 25.54 -1.05 24.35
C ILE A 9 24.80 -2.39 24.35
N ALA A 10 25.15 -3.28 23.42
CA ALA A 10 24.57 -4.61 23.30
C ALA A 10 24.72 -5.43 24.59
N ARG A 11 25.95 -5.48 25.15
CA ARG A 11 26.23 -6.17 26.43
C ARG A 11 25.44 -5.57 27.60
N LYS A 12 25.37 -4.24 27.68
CA LYS A 12 24.63 -3.54 28.74
C LYS A 12 23.11 -3.80 28.69
N MET A 13 22.56 -3.89 27.47
CA MET A 13 21.12 -4.03 27.24
C MET A 13 20.67 -5.49 27.11
N GLY A 14 21.59 -6.46 27.11
CA GLY A 14 21.28 -7.87 26.85
C GLY A 14 20.68 -8.12 25.47
N ARG A 15 21.10 -7.36 24.45
CA ARG A 15 20.59 -7.45 23.08
C ARG A 15 21.70 -7.82 22.11
N ASP A 16 21.31 -8.36 20.97
CA ASP A 16 22.24 -8.70 19.91
C ASP A 16 22.92 -7.43 19.31
N PRO A 17 24.26 -7.41 19.14
CA PRO A 17 24.97 -6.26 18.58
C PRO A 17 24.49 -5.82 17.19
N THR A 18 24.02 -6.74 16.35
CA THR A 18 23.49 -6.40 15.02
C THR A 18 22.17 -5.64 15.13
N THR A 19 21.36 -5.98 16.15
CA THR A 19 20.11 -5.26 16.45
C THR A 19 20.41 -3.82 16.83
N ILE A 20 21.38 -3.59 17.73
CA ILE A 20 21.82 -2.24 18.11
C ILE A 20 22.33 -1.47 16.89
N ARG A 21 23.15 -2.09 16.03
CA ARG A 21 23.65 -1.48 14.80
C ARG A 21 22.51 -1.05 13.86
N ARG A 22 21.51 -1.92 13.64
CA ARG A 22 20.33 -1.61 12.81
C ARG A 22 19.52 -0.44 13.37
N PHE A 23 19.36 -0.35 14.69
CA PHE A 23 18.69 0.79 15.32
C PHE A 23 19.46 2.10 15.12
N ILE A 24 20.79 2.09 15.30
CA ILE A 24 21.63 3.27 15.06
C ILE A 24 21.56 3.70 13.59
N ASP A 25 21.67 2.76 12.65
CA ASP A 25 21.61 3.05 11.22
C ASP A 25 20.25 3.60 10.81
N LYS A 26 19.16 3.04 11.35
CA LYS A 26 17.79 3.55 11.16
C LYS A 26 17.66 4.97 11.72
N TYR A 27 18.16 5.22 12.92
CA TYR A 27 18.09 6.54 13.55
C TYR A 27 18.87 7.60 12.77
N LYS A 28 20.08 7.26 12.28
CA LYS A 28 20.87 8.15 11.41
C LYS A 28 20.15 8.51 10.11
N LYS A 29 19.35 7.58 9.56
CA LYS A 29 18.60 7.78 8.31
C LYS A 29 17.30 8.55 8.49
N THR A 30 16.53 8.24 9.54
CA THR A 30 15.15 8.72 9.70
C THR A 30 15.00 9.74 10.84
N GLY A 31 15.94 9.79 11.79
CA GLY A 31 15.85 10.62 13.00
C GLY A 31 14.80 10.12 14.02
N LYS A 32 14.18 8.96 13.77
CA LYS A 32 13.07 8.42 14.57
C LYS A 32 13.48 7.12 15.28
N THR A 33 13.13 7.02 16.55
CA THR A 33 13.28 5.81 17.38
C THR A 33 12.08 4.86 17.27
N GLU A 34 10.89 5.40 16.97
CA GLU A 34 9.65 4.64 16.81
C GLU A 34 9.72 3.62 15.68
N ASN A 35 8.96 2.52 15.80
CA ASN A 35 8.87 1.52 14.75
C ASN A 35 8.26 2.12 13.48
N LEU A 36 8.86 1.81 12.33
CA LEU A 36 8.30 2.23 11.04
C LEU A 36 7.02 1.44 10.79
N LEU A 37 6.04 2.11 10.19
CA LEU A 37 4.86 1.44 9.66
C LEU A 37 5.31 0.36 8.68
N ARG A 38 4.65 -0.80 8.73
CA ARG A 38 4.93 -1.89 7.79
C ARG A 38 4.60 -1.40 6.39
N SER A 39 5.46 -1.69 5.43
CA SER A 39 5.17 -1.46 4.02
C SER A 39 3.97 -2.32 3.62
N GLY A 40 2.88 -1.68 3.22
CA GLY A 40 1.71 -2.34 2.64
C GLY A 40 1.85 -2.50 1.12
N ARG A 41 0.88 -3.17 0.50
CA ARG A 41 0.75 -3.24 -0.97
C ARG A 41 0.47 -1.83 -1.52
N PRO A 42 1.11 -1.40 -2.62
CA PRO A 42 0.75 -0.15 -3.26
C PRO A 42 -0.72 -0.18 -3.72
N SER A 43 -1.40 0.95 -3.56
CA SER A 43 -2.80 1.11 -3.99
C SER A 43 -2.88 0.97 -5.51
N ALA A 44 -3.90 0.24 -5.98
CA ALA A 44 -4.14 0.07 -7.42
C ALA A 44 -4.60 1.36 -8.11
N LEU A 45 -5.20 2.28 -7.34
CA LEU A 45 -5.69 3.58 -7.80
C LEU A 45 -5.03 4.72 -7.02
N ASN A 46 -4.78 5.84 -7.71
CA ASN A 46 -4.38 7.10 -7.10
C ASN A 46 -5.56 7.76 -6.36
N ASN A 47 -5.29 8.73 -5.48
CA ASN A 47 -6.33 9.44 -4.73
C ASN A 47 -7.27 10.24 -5.65
N ASN A 48 -6.74 10.82 -6.73
CA ASN A 48 -7.55 11.55 -7.72
C ASN A 48 -8.53 10.62 -8.43
N GLU A 49 -8.02 9.48 -8.90
CA GLU A 49 -8.82 8.43 -9.55
C GLU A 49 -9.91 7.90 -8.62
N LYS A 50 -9.60 7.70 -7.32
CA LYS A 50 -10.60 7.31 -6.31
C LYS A 50 -11.69 8.38 -6.16
N ASN A 51 -11.32 9.65 -6.11
CA ASN A 51 -12.28 10.75 -5.98
C ASN A 51 -13.16 10.85 -7.23
N ALA A 52 -12.59 10.72 -8.43
CA ALA A 52 -13.34 10.70 -9.67
C ALA A 52 -14.34 9.53 -9.72
N LEU A 53 -13.90 8.34 -9.31
CA LEU A 53 -14.77 7.16 -9.18
C LEU A 53 -15.91 7.38 -8.18
N ILE A 54 -15.61 7.92 -6.99
CA ILE A 54 -16.61 8.22 -5.96
C ILE A 54 -17.64 9.22 -6.50
N ASN A 55 -17.20 10.28 -7.18
CA ASN A 55 -18.09 11.30 -7.72
C ASN A 55 -19.05 10.74 -8.79
N GLU A 56 -18.54 9.93 -9.74
CA GLU A 56 -19.37 9.33 -10.79
C GLU A 56 -20.38 8.32 -10.21
N VAL A 57 -19.94 7.44 -9.31
CA VAL A 57 -20.82 6.45 -8.65
C VAL A 57 -21.88 7.16 -7.79
N THR A 58 -21.52 8.26 -7.14
CA THR A 58 -22.47 9.02 -6.31
C THR A 58 -23.53 9.73 -7.14
N LYS A 59 -23.16 10.23 -8.33
CA LYS A 59 -24.05 10.90 -9.27
C LYS A 59 -25.05 9.93 -9.89
N ASN A 60 -24.59 8.76 -10.34
CA ASN A 60 -25.41 7.75 -11.01
C ASN A 60 -25.35 6.40 -10.29
N ARG A 61 -26.00 6.32 -9.12
CA ARG A 61 -25.91 5.16 -8.20
C ARG A 61 -26.33 3.80 -8.76
N ARG A 62 -27.01 3.75 -9.92
CA ARG A 62 -27.54 2.53 -10.54
C ARG A 62 -26.83 2.14 -11.84
N GLU A 63 -25.81 2.89 -12.26
CA GLU A 63 -25.08 2.56 -13.47
C GLU A 63 -24.22 1.31 -13.29
N PRO A 64 -24.13 0.45 -14.31
CA PRO A 64 -23.28 -0.72 -14.26
C PRO A 64 -21.80 -0.32 -14.31
N LEU A 65 -20.95 -1.11 -13.67
CA LEU A 65 -19.52 -0.83 -13.51
C LEU A 65 -18.80 -0.50 -14.82
N HIS A 66 -19.11 -1.21 -15.90
CA HIS A 66 -18.43 -1.01 -17.19
C HIS A 66 -18.68 0.39 -17.77
N GLU A 67 -19.88 0.95 -17.57
CA GLU A 67 -20.20 2.31 -18.02
C GLU A 67 -19.46 3.36 -17.21
N VAL A 68 -19.37 3.18 -15.90
CA VAL A 68 -18.59 4.05 -15.01
C VAL A 68 -17.12 4.06 -15.43
N ILE A 69 -16.56 2.89 -15.72
CA ILE A 69 -15.17 2.75 -16.19
C ILE A 69 -14.98 3.44 -17.54
N ASN A 70 -15.91 3.27 -18.49
CA ASN A 70 -15.82 3.91 -19.80
C ASN A 70 -15.81 5.44 -19.68
N LYS A 71 -16.71 6.01 -18.89
CA LYS A 71 -16.77 7.46 -18.64
C LYS A 71 -15.47 8.01 -18.09
N LEU A 72 -14.87 7.31 -17.14
CA LEU A 72 -13.59 7.71 -16.54
C LEU A 72 -12.43 7.60 -17.54
N LYS A 73 -12.42 6.62 -18.45
CA LYS A 73 -11.37 6.51 -19.48
C LYS A 73 -11.37 7.69 -20.47
N HIS A 74 -12.52 8.30 -20.74
CA HIS A 74 -12.65 9.38 -21.72
C HIS A 74 -12.15 10.74 -21.21
N THR A 75 -11.99 10.92 -19.89
CA THR A 75 -11.50 12.18 -19.29
C THR A 75 -9.97 12.32 -19.27
N GLY A 76 -9.24 11.38 -19.90
CA GLY A 76 -7.79 11.47 -20.08
C GLY A 76 -6.95 10.89 -18.93
N GLU A 77 -7.57 10.35 -17.90
CA GLU A 77 -6.87 9.59 -16.85
C GLU A 77 -6.61 8.16 -17.34
N ARG A 78 -5.34 7.80 -17.50
CA ARG A 78 -4.91 6.52 -18.07
C ARG A 78 -5.01 5.41 -17.01
N PHE A 79 -6.21 4.88 -16.77
CA PHE A 79 -6.41 3.75 -15.87
C PHE A 79 -5.68 2.51 -16.39
N ASN A 80 -4.80 1.92 -15.57
CA ASN A 80 -4.24 0.60 -15.87
C ASN A 80 -5.37 -0.44 -15.82
N THR A 81 -5.69 -1.02 -16.98
CA THR A 81 -6.76 -2.01 -17.12
C THR A 81 -6.49 -3.28 -16.31
N GLU A 82 -5.22 -3.61 -16.07
CA GLU A 82 -4.77 -4.70 -15.18
C GLU A 82 -5.18 -4.49 -13.73
N CYS A 83 -5.35 -3.24 -13.29
CA CYS A 83 -5.82 -2.90 -11.93
C CYS A 83 -7.34 -3.03 -11.78
N LEU A 84 -8.08 -3.05 -12.89
CA LEU A 84 -9.54 -3.11 -12.95
C LEU A 84 -10.08 -4.50 -13.30
N THR A 85 -9.21 -5.47 -13.59
CA THR A 85 -9.65 -6.86 -13.75
C THR A 85 -10.21 -7.33 -12.42
N PRO A 86 -11.47 -7.82 -12.35
CA PRO A 86 -11.99 -8.37 -11.13
C PRO A 86 -11.15 -9.61 -10.79
N THR A 87 -10.43 -9.59 -9.66
CA THR A 87 -9.84 -10.81 -9.08
C THR A 87 -10.91 -11.70 -8.45
N PHE A 88 -12.09 -11.77 -9.06
CA PHE A 88 -13.18 -12.60 -8.62
C PHE A 88 -12.93 -14.02 -9.13
N LYS A 89 -12.37 -14.87 -8.28
CA LYS A 89 -12.30 -16.31 -8.53
C LYS A 89 -13.70 -16.91 -8.40
N SER A 90 -14.58 -16.72 -9.38
CA SER A 90 -15.82 -17.49 -9.46
C SER A 90 -15.50 -18.92 -9.91
N GLY A 91 -15.13 -19.76 -8.95
CA GLY A 91 -15.03 -21.20 -9.12
C GLY A 91 -16.38 -21.90 -9.11
N GLN A 92 -17.30 -21.56 -10.02
CA GLN A 92 -18.47 -22.41 -10.28
C GLN A 92 -18.65 -22.59 -11.79
N LYS A 93 -18.26 -23.76 -12.28
CA LYS A 93 -18.73 -24.31 -13.56
C LYS A 93 -20.21 -24.61 -13.37
N SER A 94 -21.08 -23.96 -14.14
CA SER A 94 -22.47 -24.41 -14.25
C SER A 94 -22.48 -25.80 -14.91
N VAL A 95 -22.99 -26.80 -14.18
CA VAL A 95 -23.39 -28.07 -14.77
C VAL A 95 -24.72 -27.81 -15.47
N MET A 96 -24.78 -28.04 -16.79
CA MET A 96 -26.03 -28.07 -17.52
C MET A 96 -26.81 -29.34 -17.12
N VAL A 97 -28.06 -29.16 -16.71
CA VAL A 97 -29.12 -30.19 -16.69
C VAL A 97 -30.24 -29.71 -17.58
#